data_AF-A0A8J6ZKF6-F1
#
_entry.id   AF-A0A8J6ZKF6-F1
#
_cell.length_a   1.000
_cell.length_b   1.000
_cell.length_c   1.000
_cell.angle_alpha   90.00
_cell.angle_beta   90.00
_cell.angle_gamma   90.00
#
_symmetry.space_group_name_H-M   'P 1'
#
loop_
_entity.id
_entity.type
_entity.pdbx_description
1 polymer ?
#
loop_
_entity_poly.entity_id
_entity_poly.type
_entity_poly.pdbx_seq_one_letter_code
_entity_poly.pdbx_strand_id
1 'polypeptide(L)'
;MSWQEFVEAVAQTEIEFPQLATACLAQAILESGRGTSDLAKLHQNYHGMKWRKELQGIAQSVYYSTNSEPTGGDTFCKFANAVDAVHGYWRFVDRAPYKGWRDHTNSAEDFFAFIGPIWCPPGYTDTWKTRHGGLVYHKYIMEKLYNEAQELLEKARQTQYQELKEGNRGEAVKLLQRELNEHLKAGLKVDGIFGSMTKQAVMEVEKLFSLTVDGMADVDVWKALQTIKPQIIDKHWIPFAQHPFDIPTKWTYEQGYPRGAVVHFTAGRDNPIGTLKYLGEVGFPCLVMGRDGVIYQGFPLNRGGSHSGTDHHRYSVGIEIVAAGRCEPVTVNGLRKFKAWFHKLPSEYFNESEMRYVEHNGSRREGWYHKYTPAQEESLIKLLLWLKSQAPDVFSFDDVKGHDECCDEGGRPGAKNDPGGALSMTMPEFRALLKQQYGESL
;
A
#
# COMPACT_ATOMS: atom_id res chain seq x y z
N MET A 1 0.64 9.18 24.43
CA MET A 1 1.12 7.86 23.99
C MET A 1 2.21 7.40 24.94
N SER A 2 2.53 6.11 24.93
CA SER A 2 3.63 5.53 25.70
C SER A 2 4.96 5.72 24.96
N TRP A 3 6.08 5.53 25.66
CA TRP A 3 7.40 5.44 25.02
C TRP A 3 7.45 4.28 24.01
N GLN A 4 6.82 3.16 24.34
CA GLN A 4 6.75 1.97 23.49
C GLN A 4 6.03 2.26 22.16
N GLU A 5 4.93 3.02 22.20
CA GLU A 5 4.21 3.46 20.99
C GLU A 5 5.08 4.31 20.06
N PHE A 6 5.98 5.13 20.62
CA PHE A 6 6.92 5.91 19.82
C PHE A 6 8.03 5.04 19.23
N VAL A 7 8.58 4.09 19.99
CA VAL A 7 9.55 3.10 19.46
C VAL A 7 8.94 2.31 18.31
N GLU A 8 7.70 1.85 18.44
CA GLU A 8 6.94 1.17 17.39
C GLU A 8 6.76 2.07 16.17
N ALA A 9 6.36 3.32 16.36
CA ALA A 9 6.23 4.27 15.26
C ALA A 9 7.55 4.49 14.51
N VAL A 10 8.69 4.61 15.20
CA VAL A 10 10.00 4.72 14.54
C VAL A 10 10.36 3.44 13.77
N ALA A 11 9.96 2.27 14.26
CA ALA A 11 10.23 1.00 13.61
C ALA A 11 9.43 0.77 12.32
N GLN A 12 8.24 1.38 12.22
CA GLN A 12 7.21 1.05 11.21
C GLN A 12 6.94 2.18 10.21
N THR A 13 7.17 3.44 10.59
CA THR A 13 6.91 4.59 9.71
C THR A 13 7.83 4.54 8.49
N GLU A 14 7.26 4.58 7.29
CA GLU A 14 8.04 4.73 6.06
C GLU A 14 8.71 6.11 6.04
N ILE A 15 10.04 6.11 5.98
CA ILE A 15 10.87 7.31 5.93
C ILE A 15 11.82 7.21 4.74
N GLU A 16 12.21 8.37 4.20
CA GLU A 16 13.04 8.48 2.99
C GLU A 16 14.37 7.69 3.09
N PHE A 17 14.93 7.59 4.30
CA PHE A 17 16.17 6.86 4.59
C PHE A 17 15.96 5.88 5.75
N PRO A 18 15.42 4.67 5.49
CA PRO A 18 15.08 3.69 6.54
C PRO A 18 16.26 3.30 7.44
N GLN A 19 17.48 3.31 6.91
CA GLN A 19 18.70 3.03 7.66
C GLN A 19 18.96 4.02 8.81
N LEU A 20 18.35 5.22 8.77
CA LEU A 20 18.50 6.24 9.80
C LEU A 20 17.41 6.19 10.89
N ALA A 21 16.48 5.22 10.84
CA ALA A 21 15.48 5.03 11.90
C ALA A 21 16.15 4.85 13.28
N THR A 22 17.24 4.09 13.34
CA THR A 22 18.03 3.90 14.57
C THR A 22 18.61 5.22 15.08
N ALA A 23 19.10 6.08 14.19
CA ALA A 23 19.61 7.40 14.59
C ALA A 23 18.49 8.25 15.20
N CYS A 24 17.32 8.30 14.56
CA CYS A 24 16.14 8.99 15.09
C CYS A 24 15.80 8.52 16.52
N LEU A 25 15.74 7.21 16.75
CA LEU A 25 15.43 6.67 18.09
C LEU A 25 16.56 6.91 19.10
N ALA A 26 17.81 6.72 18.71
CA ALA A 26 18.96 6.93 19.61
C ALA A 26 19.03 8.38 20.12
N GLN A 27 18.70 9.35 19.27
CA GLN A 27 18.57 10.73 19.71
C GLN A 27 17.37 10.93 20.63
N ALA A 28 16.21 10.36 20.33
CA ALA A 28 15.04 10.44 21.18
C ALA A 28 15.27 9.84 22.58
N ILE A 29 16.03 8.74 22.69
CA ILE A 29 16.41 8.13 23.98
C ILE A 29 17.08 9.17 24.89
N LEU A 30 18.00 9.96 24.33
CA LEU A 30 18.70 11.03 25.02
C LEU A 30 17.77 12.19 25.37
N GLU A 31 17.12 12.77 24.36
CA GLU A 31 16.36 14.02 24.48
C GLU A 31 15.11 13.89 25.35
N SER A 32 14.49 12.71 25.36
CA SER A 32 13.31 12.45 26.17
C SER A 32 13.58 11.67 27.45
N GLY A 33 14.82 11.22 27.67
CA GLY A 33 15.13 10.27 28.74
C GLY A 33 14.26 9.01 28.64
N ARG A 34 14.19 8.39 27.45
CA ARG A 34 13.33 7.24 27.14
C ARG A 34 11.83 7.54 27.39
N GLY A 35 11.38 8.70 26.90
CA GLY A 35 10.01 9.15 26.99
C GLY A 35 9.58 9.65 28.38
N THR A 36 10.51 9.80 29.33
CA THR A 36 10.20 10.23 30.69
C THR A 36 10.12 11.74 30.86
N SER A 37 10.62 12.53 29.90
CA SER A 37 10.54 14.00 29.93
C SER A 37 9.09 14.50 29.84
N ASP A 38 8.84 15.67 30.42
CA ASP A 38 7.49 16.26 30.39
C ASP A 38 7.06 16.64 28.97
N LEU A 39 7.97 17.10 28.12
CA LEU A 39 7.70 17.33 26.70
C LEU A 39 7.25 16.04 25.99
N ALA A 40 7.86 14.89 26.30
CA ALA A 40 7.43 13.61 25.75
C ALA A 40 6.06 13.18 26.31
N LYS A 41 5.89 13.19 27.63
CA LYS A 41 4.64 12.75 28.29
C LYS A 41 3.43 13.61 27.92
N LEU A 42 3.59 14.94 27.97
CA LEU A 42 2.48 15.89 27.83
C LEU A 42 2.25 16.31 26.38
N HIS A 43 3.32 16.32 25.55
CA HIS A 43 3.27 16.90 24.21
C HIS A 43 3.76 15.97 23.10
N GLN A 44 4.13 14.74 23.44
CA GLN A 44 4.55 13.72 22.46
C GLN A 44 5.78 14.16 21.65
N ASN A 45 6.60 15.02 22.25
CA ASN A 45 7.77 15.62 21.63
C ASN A 45 9.03 14.99 22.22
N TYR A 46 9.46 13.88 21.60
CA TYR A 46 10.54 13.03 22.09
C TYR A 46 11.95 13.58 21.80
N HIS A 47 12.05 14.60 20.95
CA HIS A 47 13.32 15.24 20.55
C HIS A 47 13.47 16.67 21.07
N GLY A 48 12.53 17.16 21.87
CA GLY A 48 12.58 18.54 22.38
C GLY A 48 12.46 19.61 21.28
N MET A 49 11.82 19.30 20.16
CA MET A 49 11.75 20.18 18.99
C MET A 49 10.97 21.47 19.29
N LYS A 50 11.59 22.61 19.04
CA LYS A 50 10.94 23.92 19.10
C LYS A 50 9.98 24.10 17.92
N TRP A 51 8.84 24.76 18.15
CA TRP A 51 7.85 25.01 17.11
C TRP A 51 8.39 25.89 16.00
N ARG A 52 8.00 25.60 14.76
CA ARG A 52 8.37 26.35 13.57
C ARG A 52 7.28 26.24 12.51
N LYS A 53 7.14 27.27 11.66
CA LYS A 53 6.08 27.33 10.63
C LYS A 53 6.09 26.15 9.65
N GLU A 54 7.25 25.58 9.36
CA GLU A 54 7.42 24.45 8.44
C GLU A 54 6.85 23.12 8.99
N LEU A 55 6.51 23.09 10.28
CA LEU A 55 5.88 21.94 10.96
C LEU A 55 4.35 22.08 11.00
N GLN A 56 3.80 23.15 10.42
CA GLN A 56 2.36 23.31 10.25
C GLN A 56 1.77 22.15 9.45
N GLY A 57 0.67 21.58 9.94
CA GLY A 57 0.03 20.40 9.36
C GLY A 57 0.53 19.06 9.91
N ILE A 58 1.65 19.05 10.65
CA ILE A 58 2.19 17.85 11.33
C ILE A 58 2.14 18.02 12.86
N ALA A 59 2.42 19.22 13.36
CA ALA A 59 2.37 19.53 14.78
C ALA A 59 1.53 20.79 15.08
N GLN A 60 1.21 20.96 16.35
CA GLN A 60 0.67 22.20 16.92
C GLN A 60 1.75 22.90 17.75
N SER A 61 1.67 24.23 17.86
CA SER A 61 2.52 24.99 18.79
C SER A 61 1.99 24.89 20.22
N VAL A 62 2.87 24.65 21.19
CA VAL A 62 2.54 24.73 22.62
C VAL A 62 3.62 25.52 23.35
N TYR A 63 3.22 26.49 24.17
CA TYR A 63 4.15 27.15 25.08
C TYR A 63 4.38 26.26 26.29
N TYR A 64 5.64 25.97 26.59
CA TYR A 64 6.01 25.13 27.72
C TYR A 64 7.29 25.64 28.39
N SER A 65 7.29 25.64 29.73
CA SER A 65 8.42 26.06 30.53
C SER A 65 9.18 24.83 31.02
N THR A 66 10.40 24.65 30.54
CA THR A 66 11.31 23.61 31.05
C THR A 66 12.27 24.23 32.07
N ASN A 67 12.75 23.44 33.03
CA ASN A 67 13.81 23.86 33.95
C ASN A 67 15.15 24.18 33.25
N SER A 68 15.28 23.86 31.96
CA SER A 68 16.48 24.07 31.14
C SER A 68 16.46 25.38 30.33
N GLU A 69 15.32 26.08 30.24
CA GLU A 69 15.20 27.31 29.46
C GLU A 69 15.31 28.56 30.37
N PRO A 70 16.31 29.44 30.16
CA PRO A 70 16.61 30.56 31.07
C PRO A 70 15.56 31.68 31.14
N THR A 71 14.53 31.68 30.28
CA THR A 71 13.61 32.82 30.08
C THR A 71 12.12 32.51 30.31
N GLY A 72 11.81 31.50 31.14
CA GLY A 72 10.43 31.21 31.54
C GLY A 72 9.65 30.31 30.59
N GLY A 73 10.30 29.78 29.53
CA GLY A 73 9.76 28.79 28.61
C GLY A 73 9.92 29.19 27.13
N ASP A 74 9.61 28.26 26.24
CA ASP A 74 9.65 28.45 24.78
C ASP A 74 8.43 27.79 24.13
N THR A 75 8.24 28.00 22.83
CA THR A 75 7.20 27.34 22.05
C THR A 75 7.78 26.07 21.43
N PHE A 76 7.19 24.93 21.79
CA PHE A 76 7.56 23.60 21.34
C PHE A 76 6.50 23.00 20.41
N CYS A 77 6.90 21.96 19.69
CA CYS A 77 5.95 21.12 18.96
C CYS A 77 5.14 20.26 19.94
N LYS A 78 3.85 20.13 19.64
CA LYS A 78 2.93 19.12 20.20
C LYS A 78 2.44 18.25 19.07
N PHE A 79 2.64 16.94 19.18
CA PHE A 79 2.21 15.96 18.17
C PHE A 79 0.93 15.26 18.60
N ALA A 80 0.05 14.99 17.63
CA ALA A 80 -1.21 14.30 17.88
C ALA A 80 -0.99 12.79 18.08
N ASN A 81 -0.11 12.21 17.28
CA ASN A 81 0.26 10.79 17.32
C ASN A 81 1.79 10.60 17.16
N ALA A 82 2.27 9.37 17.34
CA ALA A 82 3.70 9.05 17.31
C ALA A 82 4.28 9.07 15.89
N VAL A 83 3.47 8.74 14.88
CA VAL A 83 3.86 8.81 13.45
C VAL A 83 4.13 10.27 13.05
N ASP A 84 3.27 11.20 13.48
CA ASP A 84 3.48 12.64 13.30
C ASP A 84 4.75 13.13 14.01
N ALA A 85 5.09 12.56 15.18
CA ALA A 85 6.34 12.87 15.86
C ALA A 85 7.57 12.41 15.05
N VAL A 86 7.50 11.23 14.42
CA VAL A 86 8.55 10.71 13.52
C VAL A 86 8.67 11.56 12.26
N HIS A 87 7.58 11.83 11.55
CA HIS A 87 7.60 12.71 10.37
C HIS A 87 8.01 14.14 10.74
N GLY A 88 7.60 14.61 11.92
CA GLY A 88 7.98 15.90 12.49
C GLY A 88 9.48 16.03 12.67
N TYR A 89 10.15 15.00 13.20
CA TYR A 89 11.61 14.97 13.32
C TYR A 89 12.29 15.15 11.96
N TRP A 90 11.89 14.38 10.95
CA TRP A 90 12.50 14.47 9.61
C TRP A 90 12.20 15.82 8.93
N ARG A 91 10.99 16.35 9.08
CA ARG A 91 10.65 17.70 8.62
C ARG A 91 11.45 18.77 9.35
N PHE A 92 11.75 18.55 10.63
CA PHE A 92 12.53 19.47 11.44
C PHE A 92 14.01 19.45 11.08
N VAL A 93 14.61 18.36 10.60
CA VAL A 93 15.99 18.39 10.09
C VAL A 93 16.08 18.83 8.63
N ASP A 94 14.97 18.90 7.89
CA ASP A 94 14.95 19.38 6.50
C ASP A 94 15.17 20.90 6.34
N ARG A 95 15.06 21.64 7.44
CA ARG A 95 15.20 23.10 7.50
C ARG A 95 16.64 23.53 7.78
N ALA A 96 16.94 24.80 7.51
CA ALA A 96 18.10 25.46 8.12
C ALA A 96 17.95 25.51 9.66
N PRO A 97 19.02 25.25 10.44
CA PRO A 97 20.42 25.14 10.02
C PRO A 97 20.90 23.76 9.54
N TYR A 98 20.05 22.73 9.53
CA TYR A 98 20.40 21.34 9.14
C TYR A 98 20.33 21.07 7.63
N LYS A 99 20.06 22.10 6.82
CA LYS A 99 19.99 21.97 5.35
C LYS A 99 21.30 21.38 4.80
N GLY A 100 21.20 20.32 4.01
CA GLY A 100 22.35 19.55 3.49
C GLY A 100 22.51 18.16 4.13
N TRP A 101 21.74 17.84 5.18
CA TRP A 101 21.85 16.54 5.86
C TRP A 101 21.61 15.32 4.95
N ARG A 102 20.88 15.45 3.84
CA ARG A 102 20.64 14.35 2.88
C ARG A 102 21.91 13.85 2.20
N ASP A 103 22.94 14.69 2.10
CA ASP A 103 24.27 14.32 1.61
C ASP A 103 25.07 13.48 2.64
N HIS A 104 24.51 13.31 3.85
CA HIS A 104 25.11 12.63 5.00
C HIS A 104 24.24 11.46 5.49
N THR A 105 23.77 10.61 4.57
CA THR A 105 22.81 9.53 4.85
C THR A 105 23.39 8.13 4.73
N ASN A 106 24.72 8.02 4.52
CA ASN A 106 25.41 6.76 4.31
C ASN A 106 25.38 5.85 5.55
N SER A 107 25.45 6.46 6.74
CA SER A 107 25.31 5.78 8.03
C SER A 107 24.80 6.73 9.10
N ALA A 108 24.44 6.20 10.27
CA ALA A 108 24.07 7.01 11.42
C ALA A 108 25.24 7.87 11.93
N GLU A 109 26.47 7.35 11.86
CA GLU A 109 27.68 8.10 12.20
C GLU A 109 27.89 9.30 11.29
N ASP A 110 27.73 9.13 9.96
CA ASP A 110 27.83 10.20 8.97
C ASP A 110 26.75 11.27 9.22
N PHE A 111 25.50 10.84 9.41
CA PHE A 111 24.39 11.72 9.73
C PHE A 111 24.63 12.54 11.01
N PHE A 112 25.01 11.89 12.11
CA PHE A 112 25.23 12.59 13.37
C PHE A 112 26.52 13.42 13.40
N ALA A 113 27.54 13.06 12.63
CA ALA A 113 28.72 13.90 12.44
C ALA A 113 28.34 15.25 11.81
N PHE A 114 27.35 15.26 10.92
CA PHE A 114 26.80 16.48 10.33
C PHE A 114 25.84 17.23 11.27
N ILE A 115 24.77 16.58 11.75
CA ILE A 115 23.74 17.30 12.54
C ILE A 115 24.17 17.62 13.98
N GLY A 116 25.06 16.82 14.57
CA GLY A 116 25.43 16.90 15.98
C GLY A 116 26.04 18.24 16.39
N PRO A 117 27.03 18.79 15.66
CA PRO A 117 27.59 20.12 15.93
C PRO A 117 26.60 21.28 15.75
N ILE A 118 25.55 21.08 14.95
CA ILE A 118 24.48 22.06 14.74
C ILE A 118 23.46 21.98 15.88
N TRP A 119 23.13 20.76 16.31
CA TRP A 119 22.19 20.47 17.39
C TRP A 119 22.74 20.86 18.77
N CYS A 120 24.02 20.59 19.02
CA CYS A 120 24.75 20.98 20.21
C CYS A 120 25.95 21.86 19.82
N PRO A 121 25.72 23.18 19.65
CA PRO A 121 26.75 24.10 19.15
C PRO A 121 27.87 24.35 20.17
N PRO A 122 29.05 24.83 19.73
CA PRO A 122 30.26 24.96 20.55
C PRO A 122 30.10 25.64 21.92
N GLY A 123 29.20 26.63 22.04
CA GLY A 123 28.93 27.31 23.31
C GLY A 123 28.32 26.42 24.41
N TYR A 124 27.78 25.25 24.04
CA TYR A 124 27.22 24.25 24.96
C TYR A 124 28.14 23.04 25.16
N THR A 125 29.16 22.88 24.30
CA THR A 125 29.94 21.65 24.17
C THR A 125 30.80 21.35 25.39
N ASP A 126 31.37 22.34 26.06
CA ASP A 126 32.25 22.09 27.22
C ASP A 126 31.46 21.64 28.44
N THR A 127 30.33 22.31 28.75
CA THR A 127 29.41 21.86 29.80
C THR A 127 28.82 20.49 29.47
N TRP A 128 28.54 20.21 28.20
CA TRP A 128 28.09 18.90 27.75
C TRP A 128 29.13 17.81 28.03
N LYS A 129 30.37 18.01 27.56
CA LYS A 129 31.47 17.05 27.74
C LYS A 129 31.71 16.73 29.21
N THR A 130 31.71 17.74 30.09
CA THR A 130 31.89 17.50 31.53
C THR A 130 30.81 16.57 32.10
N ARG A 131 29.55 16.71 31.66
CA ARG A 131 28.44 15.87 32.13
C ARG A 131 28.42 14.49 31.48
N HIS A 132 29.05 14.31 30.32
CA HIS A 132 28.93 13.11 29.49
C HIS A 132 30.28 12.44 29.21
N GLY A 133 31.17 12.43 30.20
CA GLY A 133 32.42 11.65 30.17
C GLY A 133 33.41 12.09 29.08
N GLY A 134 33.40 13.38 28.72
CA GLY A 134 34.30 13.96 27.70
C GLY A 134 33.82 13.80 26.26
N LEU A 135 32.71 13.10 26.01
CA LEU A 135 32.17 12.89 24.67
C LEU A 135 31.39 14.12 24.18
N VAL A 136 31.59 14.46 22.91
CA VAL A 136 30.70 15.40 22.19
C VAL A 136 29.35 14.73 21.91
N TYR A 137 28.31 15.53 21.71
CA TYR A 137 26.92 15.09 21.56
C TYR A 137 26.74 13.85 20.66
N HIS A 138 27.16 13.93 19.40
CA HIS A 138 26.99 12.82 18.45
C HIS A 138 27.78 11.56 18.85
N LYS A 139 28.99 11.71 19.40
CA LYS A 139 29.76 10.56 19.88
C LYS A 139 29.11 9.90 21.08
N TYR A 140 28.50 10.68 21.99
CA TYR A 140 27.76 10.12 23.10
C TYR A 140 26.57 9.27 22.61
N ILE A 141 25.79 9.77 21.65
CA ILE A 141 24.68 9.00 21.06
C ILE A 141 25.20 7.69 20.45
N MET A 142 26.23 7.77 19.61
CA MET A 142 26.77 6.58 18.93
C MET A 142 27.36 5.56 19.90
N GLU A 143 28.14 6.01 20.90
CA GLU A 143 28.82 5.10 21.81
C GLU A 143 27.94 4.56 22.93
N LYS A 144 26.89 5.29 23.34
CA LYS A 144 26.11 4.95 24.55
C LYS A 144 24.68 4.54 24.28
N LEU A 145 24.06 5.00 23.19
CA LEU A 145 22.62 4.86 22.98
C LEU A 145 22.25 4.15 21.69
N TYR A 146 23.14 4.12 20.70
CA TYR A 146 22.82 3.55 19.39
C TYR A 146 22.50 2.06 19.45
N ASN A 147 23.27 1.26 20.19
CA ASN A 147 22.99 -0.18 20.34
C ASN A 147 21.64 -0.42 21.04
N GLU A 148 21.31 0.36 22.08
CA GLU A 148 19.99 0.27 22.74
C GLU A 148 18.86 0.59 21.75
N ALA A 149 19.03 1.63 20.92
CA ALA A 149 18.06 1.95 19.88
C ALA A 149 17.90 0.80 18.86
N GLN A 150 18.99 0.15 18.45
CA GLN A 150 18.93 -1.01 17.56
C GLN A 150 18.12 -2.16 18.18
N GLU A 151 18.41 -2.51 19.43
CA GLU A 151 17.70 -3.57 20.16
C GLU A 151 16.21 -3.27 20.31
N LEU A 152 15.86 -2.01 20.62
CA LEU A 152 14.48 -1.58 20.74
C LEU A 152 13.73 -1.64 19.40
N LEU A 153 14.34 -1.18 18.31
CA LEU A 153 13.73 -1.26 16.98
C LEU A 153 13.58 -2.69 16.49
N GLU A 154 14.60 -3.53 16.70
CA GLU A 154 14.54 -4.94 16.32
C GLU A 154 13.40 -5.65 17.08
N LYS A 155 13.31 -5.43 18.40
CA LYS A 155 12.21 -5.97 19.21
C LYS A 155 10.85 -5.46 18.77
N ALA A 156 10.73 -4.18 18.43
CA ALA A 156 9.47 -3.60 17.95
C ALA A 156 9.04 -4.21 16.60
N ARG A 157 9.97 -4.45 15.67
CA ARG A 157 9.71 -5.14 14.41
C ARG A 157 9.30 -6.60 14.63
N GLN A 158 9.95 -7.30 15.55
CA GLN A 158 9.58 -8.68 15.89
C GLN A 158 8.20 -8.78 16.52
N THR A 159 7.84 -7.83 17.39
CA THR A 159 6.52 -7.78 18.04
C THR A 159 5.40 -7.53 17.02
N GLN A 160 5.69 -6.78 15.93
CA GLN A 160 4.73 -6.57 14.84
C GLN A 160 4.39 -7.87 14.09
N TYR A 161 5.31 -8.83 14.00
CA TYR A 161 5.05 -10.12 13.34
C TYR A 161 4.63 -11.22 14.31
N GLN A 162 4.34 -10.87 15.57
CA GLN A 162 3.79 -11.83 16.50
C GLN A 162 2.38 -12.22 16.04
N GLU A 163 2.13 -13.52 15.91
CA GLU A 163 0.79 -14.06 15.69
C GLU A 163 -0.10 -13.72 16.90
N LEU A 164 -1.21 -13.03 16.65
CA LEU A 164 -2.18 -12.68 17.68
C LEU A 164 -3.52 -13.33 17.40
N LYS A 165 -4.13 -13.89 18.45
CA LYS A 165 -5.46 -14.50 18.38
C LYS A 165 -6.29 -14.19 19.61
N GLU A 166 -7.57 -14.55 19.54
CA GLU A 166 -8.52 -14.37 20.63
C GLU A 166 -7.98 -14.91 21.97
N GLY A 167 -8.13 -14.10 23.02
CA GLY A 167 -7.58 -14.35 24.35
C GLY A 167 -6.18 -13.76 24.57
N ASN A 168 -5.43 -13.40 23.53
CA ASN A 168 -4.18 -12.66 23.69
C ASN A 168 -4.40 -11.27 24.31
N ARG A 169 -3.39 -10.78 25.02
CA ARG A 169 -3.43 -9.49 25.73
C ARG A 169 -2.09 -8.77 25.67
N GLY A 170 -2.11 -7.45 25.79
CA GLY A 170 -0.91 -6.62 25.94
C GLY A 170 -0.71 -5.63 24.80
N GLU A 171 0.50 -5.07 24.70
CA GLU A 171 0.82 -3.98 23.77
C GLU A 171 0.71 -4.40 22.29
N ALA A 172 1.09 -5.64 21.94
CA ALA A 172 0.92 -6.15 20.57
C ALA A 172 -0.57 -6.12 20.13
N VAL A 173 -1.48 -6.44 21.05
CA VAL A 173 -2.93 -6.35 20.78
C VAL A 173 -3.38 -4.90 20.66
N LYS A 174 -2.84 -3.98 21.47
CA LYS A 174 -3.14 -2.55 21.32
C LYS A 174 -2.67 -2.01 19.98
N LEU A 175 -1.49 -2.42 19.53
CA LEU A 175 -0.98 -2.07 18.21
C LEU A 175 -1.95 -2.57 17.14
N LEU A 176 -2.33 -3.85 17.16
CA LEU A 176 -3.30 -4.40 16.21
C LEU A 176 -4.63 -3.63 16.24
N GLN A 177 -5.17 -3.35 17.42
CA GLN A 177 -6.42 -2.56 17.57
C GLN A 177 -6.27 -1.14 17.01
N ARG A 178 -5.11 -0.50 17.14
CA ARG A 178 -4.82 0.80 16.52
C ARG A 178 -4.77 0.70 15.00
N GLU A 179 -4.02 -0.25 14.46
CA GLU A 179 -3.92 -0.46 13.01
C GLU A 179 -5.32 -0.74 12.41
N LEU A 180 -6.08 -1.64 13.02
CA LEU A 180 -7.46 -1.93 12.62
C LEU A 180 -8.36 -0.69 12.68
N ASN A 181 -8.23 0.13 13.72
CA ASN A 181 -8.98 1.39 13.80
C ASN A 181 -8.53 2.43 12.78
N GLU A 182 -7.23 2.53 12.53
CA GLU A 182 -6.65 3.50 11.63
C GLU A 182 -7.06 3.18 10.20
N HIS A 183 -6.86 1.92 9.79
CA HIS A 183 -7.02 1.45 8.43
C HIS A 183 -8.46 1.05 8.07
N LEU A 184 -9.27 0.57 9.02
CA LEU A 184 -10.65 0.09 8.76
C LEU A 184 -11.73 0.90 9.49
N LYS A 185 -11.35 1.82 10.38
CA LYS A 185 -12.29 2.48 11.31
C LYS A 185 -13.14 1.46 12.08
N ALA A 186 -12.51 0.37 12.50
CA ALA A 186 -13.15 -0.76 13.19
C ALA A 186 -13.87 -0.39 14.50
N GLY A 187 -13.68 0.82 15.03
CA GLY A 187 -14.38 1.30 16.23
C GLY A 187 -13.99 0.55 17.51
N LEU A 188 -12.84 -0.13 17.51
CA LEU A 188 -12.35 -0.91 18.62
C LEU A 188 -11.89 -0.02 19.75
N LYS A 189 -12.10 -0.47 20.98
CA LYS A 189 -11.38 0.09 22.13
C LYS A 189 -9.94 -0.42 22.10
N VAL A 190 -8.96 0.48 22.18
CA VAL A 190 -7.54 0.12 22.28
C VAL A 190 -7.19 -0.23 23.73
N ASP A 191 -7.71 -1.37 24.22
CA ASP A 191 -7.54 -1.83 25.59
C ASP A 191 -6.49 -2.96 25.74
N GLY A 192 -5.98 -3.47 24.62
CA GLY A 192 -5.00 -4.56 24.61
C GLY A 192 -5.61 -5.91 24.94
N ILE A 193 -6.92 -6.10 24.72
CA ILE A 193 -7.61 -7.38 24.88
C ILE A 193 -8.08 -7.86 23.51
N PHE A 194 -7.58 -9.00 23.06
CA PHE A 194 -8.02 -9.59 21.80
C PHE A 194 -9.32 -10.36 22.09
N GLY A 195 -10.43 -9.63 22.13
CA GLY A 195 -11.77 -10.20 22.25
C GLY A 195 -12.45 -10.42 20.90
N SER A 196 -13.72 -10.80 20.95
CA SER A 196 -14.54 -11.08 19.76
C SER A 196 -14.58 -9.92 18.75
N MET A 197 -14.62 -8.67 19.21
CA MET A 197 -14.63 -7.50 18.32
C MET A 197 -13.31 -7.35 17.57
N THR A 198 -12.17 -7.54 18.24
CA THR A 198 -10.85 -7.52 17.58
C THR A 198 -10.75 -8.65 16.56
N LYS A 199 -11.23 -9.85 16.92
CA LYS A 199 -11.29 -11.00 16.01
C LYS A 199 -12.10 -10.68 14.75
N GLN A 200 -13.30 -10.12 14.92
CA GLN A 200 -14.13 -9.72 13.78
C GLN A 200 -13.41 -8.71 12.88
N ALA A 201 -12.77 -7.69 13.46
CA ALA A 201 -12.02 -6.71 12.67
C ALA A 201 -10.82 -7.31 11.93
N VAL A 202 -10.12 -8.28 12.53
CA VAL A 202 -9.08 -9.07 11.83
C VAL A 202 -9.69 -9.86 10.67
N MET A 203 -10.82 -10.53 10.90
CA MET A 203 -11.53 -11.24 9.82
C MET A 203 -11.96 -10.31 8.69
N GLU A 204 -12.27 -9.04 8.96
CA GLU A 204 -12.52 -8.07 7.90
C GLU A 204 -11.25 -7.73 7.10
N VAL A 205 -10.08 -7.65 7.72
CA VAL A 205 -8.79 -7.56 6.97
C VAL A 205 -8.60 -8.80 6.11
N GLU A 206 -8.75 -9.98 6.70
CA GLU A 206 -8.57 -11.26 6.00
C GLU A 206 -9.49 -11.32 4.78
N LYS A 207 -10.77 -10.96 4.92
CA LYS A 207 -11.72 -10.87 3.80
C LYS A 207 -11.31 -9.81 2.77
N LEU A 208 -10.93 -8.61 3.20
CA LEU A 208 -10.53 -7.51 2.31
C LEU A 208 -9.31 -7.87 1.46
N PHE A 209 -8.41 -8.69 2.01
CA PHE A 209 -7.17 -9.09 1.38
C PHE A 209 -7.18 -10.50 0.79
N SER A 210 -8.31 -11.20 0.90
CA SER A 210 -8.50 -12.59 0.48
C SER A 210 -7.51 -13.55 1.12
N LEU A 211 -7.25 -13.36 2.42
CA LEU A 211 -6.47 -14.26 3.27
C LEU A 211 -7.37 -15.36 3.87
N THR A 212 -6.76 -16.33 4.54
CA THR A 212 -7.50 -17.31 5.37
C THR A 212 -8.29 -16.57 6.44
N VAL A 213 -9.61 -16.77 6.49
CA VAL A 213 -10.50 -16.06 7.42
C VAL A 213 -10.64 -16.84 8.73
N ASP A 214 -9.59 -16.87 9.57
CA ASP A 214 -9.59 -17.56 10.86
C ASP A 214 -9.60 -16.60 12.07
N GLY A 215 -9.50 -15.30 11.81
CA GLY A 215 -9.47 -14.24 12.80
C GLY A 215 -8.17 -14.18 13.61
N MET A 216 -7.08 -14.69 13.06
CA MET A 216 -5.73 -14.59 13.62
C MET A 216 -4.93 -13.52 12.88
N ALA A 217 -4.40 -12.55 13.63
CA ALA A 217 -3.48 -11.56 13.05
C ALA A 217 -2.09 -12.18 12.93
N ASP A 218 -1.89 -12.92 11.84
CA ASP A 218 -0.60 -13.49 11.43
C ASP A 218 0.22 -12.50 10.58
N VAL A 219 1.39 -12.94 10.11
CA VAL A 219 2.29 -12.11 9.29
C VAL A 219 1.63 -11.55 8.04
N ASP A 220 0.67 -12.25 7.45
CA ASP A 220 0.02 -11.83 6.21
C ASP A 220 -1.08 -10.80 6.49
N VAL A 221 -1.79 -10.92 7.63
CA VAL A 221 -2.67 -9.85 8.13
C VAL A 221 -1.89 -8.58 8.44
N TRP A 222 -0.74 -8.69 9.10
CA TRP A 222 0.10 -7.52 9.40
C TRP A 222 0.63 -6.84 8.14
N LYS A 223 1.09 -7.61 7.15
CA LYS A 223 1.48 -7.06 5.84
C LYS A 223 0.29 -6.43 5.12
N ALA A 224 -0.89 -7.06 5.16
CA ALA A 224 -2.10 -6.53 4.58
C ALA A 224 -2.43 -5.15 5.17
N LEU A 225 -2.42 -5.01 6.50
CA LEU A 225 -2.62 -3.73 7.19
C LEU A 225 -1.64 -2.64 6.71
N GLN A 226 -0.36 -2.97 6.55
CA GLN A 226 0.66 -2.02 6.02
C GLN A 226 0.41 -1.58 4.57
N THR A 227 -0.21 -2.44 3.76
CA THR A 227 -0.57 -2.07 2.38
C THR A 227 -1.81 -1.20 2.29
N ILE A 228 -2.62 -1.11 3.35
CA ILE A 228 -3.75 -0.18 3.42
C ILE A 228 -3.19 1.23 3.61
N LYS A 229 -2.90 1.92 2.50
CA LYS A 229 -2.60 3.36 2.57
C LYS A 229 -3.81 4.08 3.19
N PRO A 230 -3.61 5.16 3.99
CA PRO A 230 -4.70 6.03 4.45
C PRO A 230 -5.26 6.81 3.27
N GLN A 231 -5.97 6.10 2.39
CA GLN A 231 -6.74 6.64 1.29
C GLN A 231 -8.15 6.13 1.54
N ILE A 232 -8.95 7.05 2.08
CA ILE A 232 -10.41 7.10 2.15
C ILE A 232 -11.09 5.74 2.13
N ILE A 233 -11.78 5.39 3.23
CA ILE A 233 -12.80 4.34 3.29
C ILE A 233 -13.96 4.75 2.39
N ASP A 234 -13.69 4.65 1.10
CA ASP A 234 -14.58 4.87 0.01
C ASP A 234 -14.48 3.59 -0.80
N LYS A 235 -15.56 2.82 -0.79
CA LYS A 235 -15.71 1.59 -1.57
C LYS A 235 -15.45 1.80 -3.06
N HIS A 236 -15.38 3.05 -3.52
CA HIS A 236 -15.03 3.42 -4.87
C HIS A 236 -13.53 3.36 -5.16
N TRP A 237 -12.66 3.15 -4.17
CA TRP A 237 -11.21 2.99 -4.32
C TRP A 237 -10.73 1.63 -3.80
N ILE A 238 -10.00 0.91 -4.64
CA ILE A 238 -9.51 -0.45 -4.34
C ILE A 238 -8.30 -0.30 -3.40
N PRO A 239 -8.34 -0.87 -2.18
CA PRO A 239 -7.32 -0.62 -1.16
C PRO A 239 -5.93 -1.19 -1.52
N PHE A 240 -5.90 -2.18 -2.42
CA PHE A 240 -4.67 -2.79 -2.94
C PHE A 240 -4.33 -2.36 -4.38
N ALA A 241 -4.98 -1.32 -4.92
CA ALA A 241 -4.61 -0.72 -6.20
C ALA A 241 -3.65 0.46 -6.00
N GLN A 242 -2.78 0.68 -6.98
CA GLN A 242 -2.01 1.90 -7.09
C GLN A 242 -2.85 2.99 -7.79
N HIS A 243 -2.81 4.20 -7.25
CA HIS A 243 -3.45 5.37 -7.83
C HIS A 243 -2.38 6.37 -8.30
N PRO A 244 -1.93 6.30 -9.57
CA PRO A 244 -0.89 7.19 -10.06
C PRO A 244 -1.42 8.59 -10.42
N PHE A 245 -2.67 8.70 -10.87
CA PHE A 245 -3.36 9.93 -11.28
C PHE A 245 -4.83 9.65 -11.61
N ASP A 246 -5.65 10.69 -11.65
CA ASP A 246 -7.04 10.64 -12.11
C ASP A 246 -7.15 10.57 -13.64
N ILE A 247 -8.13 9.83 -14.14
CA ILE A 247 -8.53 9.75 -15.54
C ILE A 247 -10.01 10.14 -15.72
N PRO A 248 -10.38 10.75 -16.86
CA PRO A 248 -11.75 11.19 -17.08
C PRO A 248 -12.72 10.01 -17.24
N THR A 249 -13.96 10.23 -16.81
CA THR A 249 -15.07 9.27 -16.90
C THR A 249 -16.28 9.91 -17.56
N LYS A 250 -17.17 9.09 -18.13
CA LYS A 250 -18.32 9.58 -18.92
C LYS A 250 -19.63 9.62 -18.11
N TRP A 251 -19.89 8.63 -17.27
CA TRP A 251 -21.15 8.52 -16.53
C TRP A 251 -20.94 8.02 -15.10
N THR A 252 -22.01 8.11 -14.31
CA THR A 252 -22.14 7.49 -12.99
C THR A 252 -23.00 6.24 -13.15
N TYR A 253 -22.66 5.15 -12.47
CA TYR A 253 -23.52 3.97 -12.44
C TYR A 253 -24.81 4.26 -11.66
N GLU A 254 -25.94 3.71 -12.11
CA GLU A 254 -27.25 3.95 -11.53
C GLU A 254 -27.32 3.63 -10.04
N GLN A 255 -26.69 2.52 -9.62
CA GLN A 255 -26.64 2.10 -8.21
C GLN A 255 -25.41 2.66 -7.46
N GLY A 256 -24.71 3.64 -8.06
CA GLY A 256 -23.48 4.21 -7.50
C GLY A 256 -22.32 3.21 -7.38
N TYR A 257 -22.38 2.08 -8.09
CA TYR A 257 -21.38 1.01 -8.10
C TYR A 257 -21.56 0.14 -9.36
N PRO A 258 -20.51 -0.51 -9.92
CA PRO A 258 -20.67 -1.44 -11.02
C PRO A 258 -21.50 -2.66 -10.57
N ARG A 259 -22.40 -3.10 -11.45
CA ARG A 259 -23.14 -4.37 -11.34
C ARG A 259 -22.28 -5.58 -11.73
N GLY A 260 -21.22 -5.37 -12.52
CA GLY A 260 -20.33 -6.45 -12.96
C GLY A 260 -18.99 -5.95 -13.49
N ALA A 261 -18.27 -6.81 -14.21
CA ALA A 261 -16.97 -6.47 -14.78
C ALA A 261 -16.77 -7.07 -16.18
N VAL A 262 -16.03 -6.38 -17.04
CA VAL A 262 -15.61 -6.93 -18.34
C VAL A 262 -14.11 -7.06 -18.37
N VAL A 263 -13.63 -8.28 -18.61
CA VAL A 263 -12.20 -8.61 -18.67
C VAL A 263 -11.70 -8.46 -20.12
N HIS A 264 -10.60 -7.73 -20.28
CA HIS A 264 -9.93 -7.44 -21.55
C HIS A 264 -8.47 -7.86 -21.50
N PHE A 265 -7.79 -7.85 -22.65
CA PHE A 265 -6.34 -7.73 -22.70
C PHE A 265 -5.90 -6.47 -23.44
N THR A 266 -4.72 -5.95 -23.09
CA THR A 266 -4.22 -4.68 -23.64
C THR A 266 -3.74 -4.76 -25.10
N ALA A 267 -3.71 -5.97 -25.66
CA ALA A 267 -3.24 -6.27 -27.01
C ALA A 267 -1.82 -5.73 -27.27
N GLY A 268 -0.92 -5.93 -26.31
CA GLY A 268 0.52 -5.69 -26.48
C GLY A 268 1.12 -4.50 -25.76
N ARG A 269 0.32 -3.72 -25.04
CA ARG A 269 0.85 -2.61 -24.25
C ARG A 269 1.38 -3.15 -22.94
N ASP A 270 2.70 -3.29 -22.85
CA ASP A 270 3.41 -3.76 -21.65
C ASP A 270 3.79 -2.62 -20.67
N ASN A 271 2.98 -1.56 -20.67
CA ASN A 271 3.14 -0.41 -19.78
C ASN A 271 1.78 -0.12 -19.14
N PRO A 272 1.52 -0.60 -17.91
CA PRO A 272 0.20 -0.47 -17.30
C PRO A 272 -0.16 0.99 -17.01
N ILE A 273 0.79 1.82 -16.54
CA ILE A 273 0.56 3.25 -16.27
C ILE A 273 0.28 4.01 -17.58
N GLY A 274 1.07 3.74 -18.63
CA GLY A 274 0.85 4.34 -19.95
C GLY A 274 -0.48 3.92 -20.57
N THR A 275 -0.90 2.67 -20.35
CA THR A 275 -2.19 2.15 -20.79
C THR A 275 -3.34 2.83 -20.05
N LEU A 276 -3.25 2.98 -18.73
CA LEU A 276 -4.24 3.70 -17.93
C LEU A 276 -4.43 5.13 -18.44
N LYS A 277 -3.32 5.84 -18.68
CA LYS A 277 -3.36 7.21 -19.24
C LYS A 277 -4.07 7.27 -20.58
N TYR A 278 -3.67 6.42 -21.52
CA TYR A 278 -4.26 6.38 -22.85
C TYR A 278 -5.77 6.10 -22.80
N LEU A 279 -6.17 5.11 -22.00
CA LEU A 279 -7.57 4.72 -21.83
C LEU A 279 -8.41 5.89 -21.31
N GLY A 280 -7.87 6.66 -20.36
CA GLY A 280 -8.45 7.93 -19.95
C GLY A 280 -8.63 8.91 -21.12
N GLU A 281 -7.56 9.17 -21.88
CA GLU A 281 -7.56 10.12 -23.01
C GLU A 281 -8.58 9.77 -24.11
N VAL A 282 -8.78 8.48 -24.40
CA VAL A 282 -9.76 8.03 -25.40
C VAL A 282 -11.17 7.82 -24.82
N GLY A 283 -11.37 8.12 -23.54
CA GLY A 283 -12.65 8.02 -22.86
C GLY A 283 -13.11 6.58 -22.59
N PHE A 284 -12.16 5.67 -22.42
CA PHE A 284 -12.36 4.26 -22.10
C PHE A 284 -11.81 3.91 -20.70
N PRO A 285 -12.34 4.52 -19.62
CA PRO A 285 -11.82 4.30 -18.28
C PRO A 285 -11.96 2.82 -17.88
N CYS A 286 -10.83 2.15 -17.71
CA CYS A 286 -10.70 0.79 -17.18
C CYS A 286 -9.67 0.77 -16.06
N LEU A 287 -9.82 -0.18 -15.14
CA LEU A 287 -8.71 -0.61 -14.29
C LEU A 287 -7.65 -1.25 -15.19
N VAL A 288 -6.37 -1.10 -14.85
CA VAL A 288 -5.28 -1.74 -15.62
C VAL A 288 -4.46 -2.64 -14.71
N MET A 289 -4.12 -3.84 -15.16
CA MET A 289 -3.36 -4.81 -14.39
C MET A 289 -2.03 -5.18 -15.06
N GLY A 290 -0.91 -4.97 -14.37
CA GLY A 290 0.43 -5.33 -14.83
C GLY A 290 0.66 -6.84 -14.89
N ARG A 291 1.77 -7.28 -15.49
CA ARG A 291 2.17 -8.72 -15.55
C ARG A 291 2.48 -9.30 -14.16
N ASP A 292 2.81 -8.45 -13.21
CA ASP A 292 3.04 -8.72 -11.80
C ASP A 292 1.75 -8.82 -10.97
N GLY A 293 0.58 -8.58 -11.56
CA GLY A 293 -0.71 -8.58 -10.86
C GLY A 293 -1.07 -7.25 -10.21
N VAL A 294 -0.18 -6.25 -10.23
CA VAL A 294 -0.48 -4.93 -9.65
C VAL A 294 -1.61 -4.24 -10.42
N ILE A 295 -2.62 -3.79 -9.70
CA ILE A 295 -3.79 -3.08 -10.24
C ILE A 295 -3.55 -1.58 -10.16
N TYR A 296 -3.89 -0.88 -11.23
CA TYR A 296 -3.83 0.58 -11.32
C TYR A 296 -5.24 1.13 -11.53
N GLN A 297 -5.63 2.07 -10.68
CA GLN A 297 -6.94 2.71 -10.69
C GLN A 297 -6.79 4.22 -10.85
N GLY A 298 -7.50 4.81 -11.80
CA GLY A 298 -7.52 6.26 -12.03
C GLY A 298 -8.90 6.91 -11.88
N PHE A 299 -9.91 6.18 -11.42
CA PHE A 299 -11.26 6.73 -11.27
C PHE A 299 -12.03 6.01 -10.17
N PRO A 300 -12.94 6.70 -9.47
CA PRO A 300 -13.76 6.06 -8.44
C PRO A 300 -14.78 5.10 -9.08
N LEU A 301 -15.01 3.93 -8.47
CA LEU A 301 -15.91 2.90 -9.00
C LEU A 301 -17.40 3.27 -9.05
N ASN A 302 -17.84 4.44 -8.56
CA ASN A 302 -19.17 4.94 -8.90
C ASN A 302 -19.26 5.50 -10.33
N ARG A 303 -18.12 5.66 -11.01
CA ARG A 303 -18.00 6.25 -12.35
C ARG A 303 -17.58 5.20 -13.38
N GLY A 304 -17.94 5.44 -14.64
CA GLY A 304 -17.65 4.55 -15.76
C GLY A 304 -17.55 5.26 -17.10
N GLY A 305 -17.29 4.49 -18.15
CA GLY A 305 -17.18 4.97 -19.52
C GLY A 305 -17.14 3.82 -20.52
N SER A 306 -16.97 4.14 -21.80
CA SER A 306 -17.11 3.14 -22.86
C SER A 306 -15.93 2.17 -22.84
N HIS A 307 -16.13 0.86 -22.76
CA HIS A 307 -15.00 -0.08 -22.89
C HIS A 307 -15.37 -1.36 -23.66
N SER A 308 -16.62 -1.83 -23.56
CA SER A 308 -17.06 -3.05 -24.27
C SER A 308 -17.59 -2.78 -25.70
N GLY A 309 -17.92 -1.53 -26.03
CA GLY A 309 -18.65 -1.22 -27.28
C GLY A 309 -20.04 -1.86 -27.38
N THR A 310 -20.59 -2.37 -26.29
CA THR A 310 -21.97 -2.89 -26.13
C THR A 310 -22.59 -2.29 -24.86
N ASP A 311 -23.87 -2.53 -24.58
CA ASP A 311 -24.53 -1.97 -23.39
C ASP A 311 -23.94 -2.43 -22.05
N HIS A 312 -23.12 -3.49 -22.06
CA HIS A 312 -22.39 -3.98 -20.90
C HIS A 312 -21.62 -2.88 -20.16
N HIS A 313 -20.96 -1.95 -20.89
CA HIS A 313 -20.20 -0.86 -20.26
C HIS A 313 -21.04 0.08 -19.40
N ARG A 314 -22.38 0.07 -19.55
CA ARG A 314 -23.27 0.95 -18.79
C ARG A 314 -23.39 0.51 -17.34
N TYR A 315 -23.11 -0.77 -17.05
CA TYR A 315 -23.24 -1.34 -15.71
C TYR A 315 -22.00 -2.07 -15.23
N SER A 316 -20.99 -2.30 -16.07
CA SER A 316 -19.76 -3.00 -15.69
C SER A 316 -18.55 -2.08 -15.59
N VAL A 317 -17.61 -2.40 -14.71
CA VAL A 317 -16.25 -1.85 -14.77
C VAL A 317 -15.39 -2.61 -15.79
N GLY A 318 -14.59 -1.90 -16.58
CA GLY A 318 -13.60 -2.51 -17.48
C GLY A 318 -12.30 -2.85 -16.75
N ILE A 319 -11.73 -4.03 -17.02
CA ILE A 319 -10.44 -4.49 -16.48
C ILE A 319 -9.52 -4.87 -17.64
N GLU A 320 -8.50 -4.06 -17.88
CA GLU A 320 -7.50 -4.22 -18.94
C GLU A 320 -6.25 -4.91 -18.41
N ILE A 321 -6.08 -6.19 -18.73
CA ILE A 321 -4.96 -6.99 -18.23
C ILE A 321 -3.83 -7.02 -19.26
N VAL A 322 -2.63 -6.64 -18.85
CA VAL A 322 -1.47 -6.60 -19.74
C VAL A 322 -1.18 -7.99 -20.31
N ALA A 323 -1.46 -8.14 -21.60
CA ALA A 323 -1.16 -9.33 -22.41
C ALA A 323 -1.31 -9.00 -23.90
N ALA A 324 -0.64 -9.78 -24.75
CA ALA A 324 -0.72 -9.61 -26.20
C ALA A 324 -2.01 -10.20 -26.80
N GLY A 325 -2.71 -11.08 -26.06
CA GLY A 325 -3.89 -11.77 -26.54
C GLY A 325 -3.56 -12.91 -27.50
N ARG A 326 -4.35 -13.07 -28.55
CA ARG A 326 -4.19 -14.14 -29.55
C ARG A 326 -2.92 -13.92 -30.40
N CYS A 327 -2.11 -14.96 -30.54
CA CYS A 327 -0.86 -14.98 -31.28
C CYS A 327 -0.88 -16.07 -32.37
N GLU A 328 -0.06 -15.91 -33.39
CA GLU A 328 0.15 -16.90 -34.44
C GLU A 328 1.52 -17.57 -34.28
N PRO A 329 1.61 -18.91 -34.44
CA PRO A 329 2.89 -19.60 -34.44
C PRO A 329 3.70 -19.23 -35.71
N VAL A 330 4.99 -19.01 -35.53
CA VAL A 330 5.97 -18.74 -36.58
C VAL A 330 7.27 -19.49 -36.34
N THR A 331 8.05 -19.73 -37.39
CA THR A 331 9.37 -20.34 -37.30
C THR A 331 10.45 -19.27 -37.47
N VAL A 332 11.35 -19.16 -36.50
CA VAL A 332 12.40 -18.14 -36.46
C VAL A 332 13.69 -18.83 -36.07
N ASN A 333 14.67 -18.83 -36.98
CA ASN A 333 15.94 -19.54 -36.81
C ASN A 333 15.75 -21.02 -36.40
N GLY A 334 14.74 -21.70 -36.98
CA GLY A 334 14.43 -23.10 -36.70
C GLY A 334 13.67 -23.36 -35.38
N LEU A 335 13.37 -22.32 -34.59
CA LEU A 335 12.59 -22.44 -33.35
C LEU A 335 11.15 -21.97 -33.56
N ARG A 336 10.20 -22.65 -32.92
CA ARG A 336 8.81 -22.19 -32.83
C ARG A 336 8.72 -20.98 -31.91
N LYS A 337 8.20 -19.88 -32.44
CA LYS A 337 7.94 -18.61 -31.76
C LYS A 337 6.51 -18.17 -32.04
N PHE A 338 6.04 -17.13 -31.36
CA PHE A 338 4.68 -16.65 -31.50
C PHE A 338 4.66 -15.15 -31.74
N LYS A 339 3.98 -14.72 -32.81
CA LYS A 339 3.82 -13.31 -33.17
C LYS A 339 2.43 -12.84 -32.78
N ALA A 340 2.34 -11.65 -32.18
CA ALA A 340 1.08 -10.94 -32.04
C ALA A 340 0.80 -10.11 -33.31
N TRP A 341 -0.45 -9.70 -33.52
CA TRP A 341 -0.88 -9.00 -34.75
C TRP A 341 -0.18 -7.66 -35.00
N PHE A 342 0.34 -7.01 -33.95
CA PHE A 342 1.00 -5.70 -34.01
C PHE A 342 2.53 -5.79 -34.08
N HIS A 343 3.12 -6.97 -33.85
CA HIS A 343 4.57 -7.15 -33.90
C HIS A 343 5.09 -7.25 -35.34
N LYS A 344 6.22 -6.60 -35.60
CA LYS A 344 6.87 -6.57 -36.92
C LYS A 344 8.31 -7.08 -36.90
N LEU A 345 8.95 -7.15 -35.73
CA LEU A 345 10.36 -7.54 -35.61
C LEU A 345 10.56 -8.85 -34.84
N PRO A 346 11.57 -9.67 -35.18
CA PRO A 346 11.82 -10.94 -34.51
C PRO A 346 12.13 -10.86 -33.00
N SER A 347 12.64 -9.71 -32.53
CA SER A 347 12.88 -9.45 -31.11
C SER A 347 11.60 -9.30 -30.29
N GLU A 348 10.45 -9.21 -30.94
CA GLU A 348 9.13 -9.02 -30.32
C GLU A 348 8.36 -10.35 -30.24
N TYR A 349 8.94 -11.48 -30.68
CA TYR A 349 8.22 -12.77 -30.63
C TYR A 349 8.28 -13.42 -29.25
N PHE A 350 7.15 -14.03 -28.87
CA PHE A 350 7.03 -14.75 -27.61
C PHE A 350 7.53 -16.20 -27.73
N ASN A 351 7.99 -16.73 -26.60
CA ASN A 351 8.35 -18.14 -26.48
C ASN A 351 7.11 -19.00 -26.23
N GLU A 352 7.24 -20.28 -26.54
CA GLU A 352 6.18 -21.26 -26.30
C GLU A 352 5.76 -21.36 -24.82
N SER A 353 6.70 -21.17 -23.89
CA SER A 353 6.44 -21.17 -22.45
C SER A 353 5.48 -20.07 -22.00
N GLU A 354 5.32 -19.01 -22.80
CA GLU A 354 4.44 -17.87 -22.53
C GLU A 354 3.05 -18.04 -23.15
N MET A 355 2.87 -19.06 -23.99
CA MET A 355 1.63 -19.29 -24.72
C MET A 355 0.76 -20.36 -24.07
N ARG A 356 -0.53 -20.32 -24.40
CA ARG A 356 -1.51 -21.37 -24.15
C ARG A 356 -2.27 -21.65 -25.44
N TYR A 357 -2.33 -22.91 -25.86
CA TYR A 357 -3.30 -23.32 -26.88
C TYR A 357 -4.62 -23.62 -26.21
N VAL A 358 -5.72 -23.18 -26.81
CA VAL A 358 -7.07 -23.53 -26.38
C VAL A 358 -7.89 -23.98 -27.58
N GLU A 359 -8.79 -24.93 -27.34
CA GLU A 359 -9.83 -25.31 -28.28
C GLU A 359 -11.01 -24.35 -28.20
N HIS A 360 -11.84 -24.34 -29.26
CA HIS A 360 -13.06 -23.55 -29.29
C HIS A 360 -14.04 -24.02 -28.21
N ASN A 361 -14.56 -23.09 -27.41
CA ASN A 361 -15.58 -23.37 -26.39
C ASN A 361 -16.38 -22.09 -26.09
N GLY A 362 -17.66 -22.05 -26.48
CA GLY A 362 -18.49 -20.85 -26.33
C GLY A 362 -17.91 -19.66 -27.11
N SER A 363 -17.81 -18.51 -26.46
CA SER A 363 -17.17 -17.30 -27.03
C SER A 363 -15.66 -17.46 -27.22
N ARG A 364 -15.01 -18.38 -26.49
CA ARG A 364 -13.57 -18.62 -26.57
C ARG A 364 -13.22 -19.25 -27.91
N ARG A 365 -12.38 -18.57 -28.67
CA ARG A 365 -11.91 -19.00 -29.98
C ARG A 365 -10.70 -19.92 -29.86
N GLU A 366 -10.63 -20.89 -30.75
CA GLU A 366 -9.46 -21.77 -30.87
C GLU A 366 -8.20 -21.00 -31.25
N GLY A 367 -7.06 -21.35 -30.66
CA GLY A 367 -5.75 -20.85 -31.07
C GLY A 367 -4.77 -20.65 -29.93
N TRP A 368 -3.65 -20.02 -30.26
CA TRP A 368 -2.59 -19.68 -29.31
C TRP A 368 -2.83 -18.30 -28.70
N TYR A 369 -2.71 -18.20 -27.40
CA TYR A 369 -2.87 -16.97 -26.64
C TYR A 369 -1.67 -16.73 -25.75
N HIS A 370 -1.23 -15.48 -25.64
CA HIS A 370 -0.33 -15.03 -24.59
C HIS A 370 -1.08 -15.11 -23.25
N LYS A 371 -0.69 -16.08 -22.42
CA LYS A 371 -1.41 -16.38 -21.17
C LYS A 371 -1.19 -15.30 -20.12
N TYR A 372 -2.23 -15.04 -19.33
CA TYR A 372 -2.07 -14.30 -18.08
C TYR A 372 -1.09 -15.03 -17.15
N THR A 373 -0.35 -14.27 -16.35
CA THR A 373 0.51 -14.85 -15.31
C THR A 373 -0.35 -15.39 -14.16
N PRO A 374 0.20 -16.29 -13.33
CA PRO A 374 -0.47 -16.67 -12.09
C PRO A 374 -0.83 -15.46 -11.21
N ALA A 375 0.08 -14.50 -11.07
CA ALA A 375 -0.15 -13.29 -10.29
C ALA A 375 -1.30 -12.42 -10.83
N GLN A 376 -1.47 -12.36 -12.15
CA GLN A 376 -2.60 -11.68 -12.79
C GLN A 376 -3.93 -12.39 -12.51
N GLU A 377 -3.98 -13.71 -12.65
CA GLU A 377 -5.21 -14.46 -12.40
C GLU A 377 -5.60 -14.43 -10.91
N GLU A 378 -4.64 -14.54 -10.00
CA GLU A 378 -4.82 -14.38 -8.56
C GLU A 378 -5.34 -12.97 -8.22
N SER A 379 -4.73 -11.93 -8.78
CA SER A 379 -5.14 -10.54 -8.55
C SER A 379 -6.51 -10.24 -9.15
N LEU A 380 -6.87 -10.86 -10.28
CA LEU A 380 -8.20 -10.73 -10.89
C LEU A 380 -9.27 -11.37 -10.00
N ILE A 381 -9.02 -12.55 -9.48
CA ILE A 381 -9.90 -13.22 -8.51
C ILE A 381 -10.08 -12.34 -7.28
N LYS A 382 -8.98 -11.91 -6.66
CA LYS A 382 -8.97 -11.02 -5.50
C LYS A 382 -9.77 -9.74 -5.73
N LEU A 383 -9.57 -9.09 -6.87
CA LEU A 383 -10.32 -7.89 -7.26
C LEU A 383 -11.83 -8.15 -7.35
N LEU A 384 -12.23 -9.22 -8.03
CA LEU A 384 -13.65 -9.50 -8.28
C LEU A 384 -14.38 -9.94 -7.00
N LEU A 385 -13.73 -10.72 -6.13
CA LEU A 385 -14.23 -11.06 -4.80
C LEU A 385 -14.39 -9.79 -3.94
N TRP A 386 -13.41 -8.89 -3.97
CA TRP A 386 -13.49 -7.61 -3.27
C TRP A 386 -14.63 -6.72 -3.80
N LEU A 387 -14.77 -6.57 -5.12
CA LEU A 387 -15.88 -5.81 -5.72
C LEU A 387 -17.26 -6.36 -5.27
N LYS A 388 -17.38 -7.69 -5.18
CA LYS A 388 -18.58 -8.35 -4.64
C LYS A 388 -18.79 -8.03 -3.16
N SER A 389 -17.74 -8.08 -2.33
CA SER A 389 -17.87 -7.83 -0.89
C SER A 389 -18.25 -6.39 -0.56
N GLN A 390 -17.85 -5.42 -1.38
CA GLN A 390 -18.18 -4.00 -1.16
C GLN A 390 -19.63 -3.63 -1.50
N ALA A 391 -20.29 -4.40 -2.36
CA ALA A 391 -21.67 -4.15 -2.76
C ALA A 391 -22.37 -5.48 -3.11
N PRO A 392 -22.62 -6.36 -2.11
CA PRO A 392 -23.11 -7.72 -2.35
C PRO A 392 -24.48 -7.76 -3.04
N ASP A 393 -25.31 -6.74 -2.85
CA ASP A 393 -26.62 -6.63 -3.51
C ASP A 393 -26.57 -5.99 -4.91
N VAL A 394 -25.43 -5.41 -5.29
CA VAL A 394 -25.25 -4.69 -6.57
C VAL A 394 -24.38 -5.50 -7.52
N PHE A 395 -23.18 -5.90 -7.08
CA PHE A 395 -22.22 -6.60 -7.93
C PHE A 395 -22.60 -8.08 -8.07
N SER A 396 -22.66 -8.58 -9.30
CA SER A 396 -23.03 -9.94 -9.63
C SER A 396 -21.92 -10.65 -10.40
N PHE A 397 -21.55 -11.85 -9.96
CA PHE A 397 -20.62 -12.69 -10.72
C PHE A 397 -21.22 -13.12 -12.07
N ASP A 398 -22.54 -13.16 -12.22
CA ASP A 398 -23.17 -13.44 -13.52
C ASP A 398 -22.93 -12.33 -14.55
N ASP A 399 -22.62 -11.12 -14.08
CA ASP A 399 -22.23 -9.98 -14.91
C ASP A 399 -20.71 -9.81 -15.04
N VAL A 400 -19.92 -10.78 -14.58
CA VAL A 400 -18.47 -10.87 -14.88
C VAL A 400 -18.30 -11.60 -16.21
N LYS A 401 -17.94 -10.85 -17.25
CA LYS A 401 -17.92 -11.33 -18.64
C LYS A 401 -16.58 -11.07 -19.30
N GLY A 402 -16.28 -11.88 -20.31
CA GLY A 402 -15.25 -11.54 -21.29
C GLY A 402 -15.75 -10.49 -22.28
N HIS A 403 -14.84 -9.73 -22.91
CA HIS A 403 -15.23 -8.82 -23.99
C HIS A 403 -15.79 -9.58 -25.21
N ASP A 404 -15.30 -10.79 -25.45
CA ASP A 404 -15.84 -11.76 -26.41
C ASP A 404 -17.31 -12.11 -26.11
N GLU A 405 -17.63 -12.55 -24.89
CA GLU A 405 -19.02 -12.81 -24.45
C GLU A 405 -19.89 -11.56 -24.61
N CYS A 406 -19.39 -10.39 -24.19
CA CYS A 406 -20.12 -9.13 -24.31
C CYS A 406 -20.46 -8.79 -25.76
N CYS A 407 -19.59 -9.13 -26.72
CA CYS A 407 -19.81 -8.87 -28.14
C CYS A 407 -20.77 -9.89 -28.75
N ASP A 408 -20.66 -11.17 -28.37
CA ASP A 408 -21.59 -12.22 -28.76
C ASP A 408 -23.02 -11.87 -28.32
N GLU A 409 -23.20 -11.52 -27.04
CA GLU A 409 -24.50 -11.10 -26.48
C GLU A 409 -25.00 -9.78 -27.05
N GLY A 410 -24.07 -8.89 -27.46
CA GLY A 410 -24.39 -7.63 -28.11
C GLY A 410 -24.67 -7.75 -29.62
N GLY A 411 -24.87 -8.96 -30.14
CA GLY A 411 -25.20 -9.20 -31.56
C GLY A 411 -24.04 -9.00 -32.53
N ARG A 412 -22.79 -9.02 -32.04
CA ARG A 412 -21.56 -8.89 -32.84
C ARG A 412 -20.63 -10.08 -32.57
N PRO A 413 -21.10 -11.31 -32.82
CA PRO A 413 -20.37 -12.49 -32.39
C PRO A 413 -18.98 -12.55 -33.02
N GLY A 414 -17.98 -12.74 -32.16
CA GLY A 414 -16.60 -12.79 -32.59
C GLY A 414 -15.99 -11.47 -33.09
N ALA A 415 -16.63 -10.32 -32.83
CA ALA A 415 -15.97 -9.02 -33.03
C ALA A 415 -14.75 -8.85 -32.10
N LYS A 416 -14.71 -9.61 -31.01
CA LYS A 416 -13.68 -9.62 -29.98
C LYS A 416 -13.23 -11.04 -29.65
N ASN A 417 -12.10 -11.17 -28.98
CA ASN A 417 -11.48 -12.45 -28.65
C ASN A 417 -10.80 -12.45 -27.27
N ASP A 418 -11.03 -11.40 -26.49
CA ASP A 418 -10.51 -11.16 -25.16
C ASP A 418 -11.57 -11.46 -24.08
N PRO A 419 -11.17 -12.02 -22.92
CA PRO A 419 -9.82 -12.48 -22.59
C PRO A 419 -9.47 -13.78 -23.34
N GLY A 420 -10.46 -14.52 -23.86
CA GLY A 420 -10.26 -15.73 -24.64
C GLY A 420 -9.38 -16.76 -23.91
N GLY A 421 -8.42 -17.33 -24.63
CA GLY A 421 -7.46 -18.29 -24.06
C GLY A 421 -6.35 -17.67 -23.21
N ALA A 422 -6.30 -16.34 -23.06
CA ALA A 422 -5.34 -15.70 -22.17
C ALA A 422 -5.63 -16.05 -20.70
N LEU A 423 -6.92 -16.13 -20.33
CA LEU A 423 -7.38 -16.67 -19.05
C LEU A 423 -7.28 -18.21 -19.06
N SER A 424 -6.86 -18.80 -17.94
CA SER A 424 -6.64 -20.25 -17.80
C SER A 424 -7.89 -21.11 -17.95
N MET A 425 -9.06 -20.53 -17.78
CA MET A 425 -10.35 -21.19 -17.84
C MET A 425 -11.33 -20.37 -18.68
N THR A 426 -12.45 -20.99 -19.04
CA THR A 426 -13.55 -20.29 -19.70
C THR A 426 -14.21 -19.30 -18.73
N MET A 427 -14.89 -18.27 -19.25
CA MET A 427 -15.63 -17.33 -18.41
C MET A 427 -16.74 -18.00 -17.55
N PRO A 428 -17.50 -19.00 -18.05
CA PRO A 428 -18.40 -19.79 -17.19
C PRO A 428 -17.70 -20.51 -16.03
N GLU A 429 -16.57 -21.18 -16.29
CA GLU A 429 -15.76 -21.81 -15.22
C GLU A 429 -15.24 -20.77 -14.24
N PHE A 430 -14.79 -19.62 -14.74
CA PHE A 430 -14.30 -18.52 -13.91
C PHE A 430 -15.38 -17.95 -12.99
N ARG A 431 -16.60 -17.73 -13.50
CA ARG A 431 -17.75 -17.31 -12.66
C ARG A 431 -18.11 -18.37 -11.62
N ALA A 432 -18.03 -19.65 -11.96
CA ALA A 432 -18.27 -20.74 -11.01
C ALA A 432 -17.22 -20.74 -9.89
N LEU A 433 -15.95 -20.56 -10.23
CA LEU A 433 -14.86 -20.41 -9.26
C LEU A 433 -15.09 -19.22 -8.31
N LEU A 434 -15.45 -18.05 -8.85
CA LEU A 434 -15.73 -16.87 -8.03
C LEU A 434 -16.90 -17.09 -7.07
N LYS A 435 -17.98 -17.73 -7.53
CA LYS A 435 -19.14 -18.08 -6.68
C LYS A 435 -18.76 -19.06 -5.57
N GLN A 436 -17.95 -20.06 -5.90
CA GLN A 436 -17.45 -21.03 -4.91
C GLN A 436 -16.61 -20.33 -3.84
N GLN A 437 -15.56 -19.60 -4.24
CA GLN A 437 -14.65 -18.94 -3.30
C GLN A 437 -15.35 -17.88 -2.46
N TYR A 438 -16.30 -17.14 -3.03
CA TYR A 438 -17.09 -16.19 -2.26
C TYR A 438 -17.96 -16.89 -1.22
N GLY A 439 -18.57 -18.03 -1.56
CA GLY A 439 -19.35 -18.84 -0.63
C GLY A 439 -18.53 -19.44 0.51
N GLU A 440 -17.27 -19.82 0.26
CA GLU A 440 -16.33 -20.29 1.28
C GLU A 440 -15.85 -19.16 2.22
N SER A 441 -16.00 -17.90 1.82
CA SER A 441 -15.57 -16.70 2.57
C SER A 441 -16.67 -16.03 3.42
N LEU A 442 -17.92 -16.48 3.28
CA LEU A 442 -19.10 -16.05 4.06
C LEU A 442 -19.29 -16.96 5.27
#